data_AF-A0A1C4QVG2-F1
#
_entry.id   AF-A0A1C4QVG2-F1
#
_cell.length_a   1.000
_cell.length_b   1.000
_cell.length_c   1.000
_cell.angle_alpha   90.00
_cell.angle_beta   90.00
_cell.angle_gamma   90.00
#
_symmetry.space_group_name_H-M   'P 1'
#
loop_
_entity.id
_entity.type
_entity.pdbx_description
1 polymer ?
#
loop_
_entity_poly.entity_id
_entity_poly.type
_entity_poly.pdbx_seq_one_letter_code
_entity_poly.pdbx_strand_id
1 'polypeptide(L)'
;MIVAGLLLTAAGEMDSQVARLLIYEVPPSQVLTRLQNHGQACVWCGERGRLEPLGGTLGWEPAGCSRCGPLRLWYVRAYLKWARHAVQCTACAGAHCTAGEPFAFQHRVAYEGTGRRRPVICACGCAVGLESPLLRPYTAGIVTLRYSHTGACRAPERGWR
;
A
#
# COMPACT_ATOMS: atom_id res chain seq x y z
N MET A 1 -13.61 -26.29 -24.01
CA MET A 1 -12.74 -25.12 -24.24
C MET A 1 -13.48 -23.84 -23.84
N ILE A 2 -13.42 -23.45 -22.57
CA ILE A 2 -13.86 -22.14 -22.07
C ILE A 2 -12.96 -21.81 -20.87
N VAL A 3 -11.74 -21.30 -21.11
CA VAL A 3 -10.82 -20.86 -20.02
C VAL A 3 -10.21 -19.48 -20.32
N ALA A 4 -10.38 -18.92 -21.53
CA ALA A 4 -9.78 -17.64 -21.91
C ALA A 4 -10.46 -16.40 -21.29
N GLY A 5 -11.70 -16.52 -20.78
CA GLY A 5 -12.47 -15.37 -20.27
C GLY A 5 -12.14 -14.92 -18.84
N LEU A 6 -11.59 -15.79 -17.99
CA LEU A 6 -11.33 -15.49 -16.57
C LEU A 6 -10.00 -14.77 -16.32
N LEU A 7 -9.04 -14.87 -17.24
CA LEU A 7 -7.72 -14.25 -17.05
C LEU A 7 -7.71 -12.76 -17.39
N LEU A 8 -8.57 -12.31 -18.32
CA LEU A 8 -8.65 -10.89 -18.70
C LEU A 8 -9.32 -10.03 -17.63
N THR A 9 -10.28 -10.57 -16.89
CA THR A 9 -10.97 -9.83 -15.81
C THR A 9 -10.06 -9.62 -14.60
N ALA A 10 -9.28 -10.63 -14.22
CA ALA A 10 -8.39 -10.56 -13.05
C ALA A 10 -7.24 -9.56 -13.21
N ALA A 11 -6.73 -9.37 -14.43
CA ALA A 11 -5.70 -8.38 -14.71
C ALA A 11 -6.25 -6.94 -14.60
N GLY A 12 -7.38 -6.67 -15.24
CA GLY A 12 -8.04 -5.36 -15.19
C GLY A 12 -8.49 -4.95 -13.79
N GLU A 13 -8.95 -5.92 -12.97
CA GLU A 13 -9.31 -5.66 -11.58
C GLU A 13 -8.10 -5.27 -10.73
N MET A 14 -6.97 -5.96 -10.88
CA MET A 14 -5.75 -5.64 -10.15
C MET A 14 -5.23 -4.25 -10.51
N ASP A 15 -5.24 -3.87 -11.79
CA ASP A 15 -4.79 -2.54 -12.22
C ASP A 15 -5.72 -1.43 -11.69
N SER A 16 -7.04 -1.66 -11.67
CA SER A 16 -7.99 -0.74 -11.03
C SER A 16 -7.71 -0.57 -9.53
N GLN A 17 -7.45 -1.67 -8.83
CA GLN A 17 -7.13 -1.64 -7.40
C GLN A 17 -5.79 -0.94 -7.12
N VAL A 18 -4.78 -1.18 -7.97
CA VAL A 18 -3.49 -0.50 -7.90
C VAL A 18 -3.67 1.01 -8.05
N ALA A 19 -4.41 1.47 -9.06
CA ALA A 19 -4.66 2.89 -9.28
C ALA A 19 -5.33 3.55 -8.06
N ARG A 20 -6.36 2.91 -7.49
CA ARG A 20 -7.07 3.41 -6.29
C ARG A 20 -6.14 3.50 -5.08
N LEU A 21 -5.33 2.47 -4.83
CA LEU A 21 -4.39 2.46 -3.71
C LEU A 21 -3.25 3.46 -3.92
N LEU A 22 -2.82 3.68 -5.16
CA LEU A 22 -1.81 4.68 -5.47
C LEU A 22 -2.30 6.11 -5.20
N ILE A 23 -3.58 6.40 -5.50
CA ILE A 23 -4.23 7.66 -5.11
C ILE A 23 -4.34 7.76 -3.58
N TYR A 24 -4.70 6.69 -2.88
CA TYR A 24 -4.76 6.68 -1.40
C TYR A 24 -3.39 6.93 -0.73
N GLU A 25 -2.31 6.56 -1.42
CA GLU A 25 -0.93 6.79 -0.99
C GLU A 25 -0.46 8.24 -1.14
N VAL A 26 -1.25 9.09 -1.80
CA VAL A 26 -1.01 10.53 -1.89
C VAL A 26 -1.34 11.17 -0.53
N PRO A 27 -0.46 12.02 0.03
CA PRO A 27 -0.78 12.76 1.25
C PRO A 27 -2.08 13.57 1.11
N PRO A 28 -2.84 13.79 2.20
CA PRO A 28 -4.05 14.61 2.16
C PRO A 28 -3.79 15.97 1.50
N SER A 29 -4.74 16.46 0.68
CA SER A 29 -4.59 17.73 -0.05
C SER A 29 -4.24 18.92 0.85
N GLN A 30 -4.70 18.89 2.10
CA GLN A 30 -4.45 19.90 3.14
C GLN A 30 -2.98 20.03 3.55
N VAL A 31 -2.18 18.97 3.39
CA VAL A 31 -0.73 18.97 3.70
C VAL A 31 0.13 19.15 2.45
N LEU A 32 -0.47 19.13 1.26
CA LEU A 32 0.23 19.36 0.00
C LEU A 32 0.31 20.85 -0.32
N THR A 33 1.42 21.26 -0.94
CA THR A 33 1.52 22.62 -1.50
C THR A 33 0.54 22.81 -2.65
N ARG A 34 0.24 24.07 -2.99
CA ARG A 34 -0.60 24.38 -4.16
C ARG A 34 -0.09 23.73 -5.45
N LEU A 35 1.22 23.72 -5.66
CA LEU A 35 1.84 23.11 -6.84
C LEU A 35 1.62 21.59 -6.88
N GLN A 36 1.72 20.91 -5.74
CA GLN A 36 1.48 19.47 -5.66
C GLN A 36 0.00 19.12 -5.87
N ASN A 37 -0.92 19.93 -5.33
CA ASN A 37 -2.36 19.74 -5.53
C ASN A 37 -2.80 19.90 -7.01
N HIS A 38 -2.09 20.73 -7.78
CA HIS A 38 -2.34 20.94 -9.21
C HIS A 38 -1.39 20.15 -10.13
N GLY A 39 -0.70 19.13 -9.61
CA GLY A 39 0.14 18.27 -10.44
C GLY A 39 1.37 18.93 -11.06
N GLN A 40 1.77 20.09 -10.55
CA GLN A 40 2.94 20.86 -11.01
C GLN A 40 4.23 20.52 -10.24
N ALA A 41 4.11 19.72 -9.18
CA ALA A 41 5.21 19.17 -8.40
C ALA A 41 4.86 17.76 -7.92
N CYS A 42 5.87 16.91 -7.75
CA CYS A 42 5.67 15.55 -7.24
C CYS A 42 5.03 15.57 -5.85
N VAL A 43 3.94 14.84 -5.68
CA VAL A 43 3.20 14.79 -4.40
C VAL A 43 4.00 14.20 -3.23
N TRP A 44 5.10 13.47 -3.50
CA TRP A 44 5.92 12.85 -2.45
C TRP A 44 7.23 13.58 -2.16
N CYS A 45 7.92 14.13 -3.16
CA CYS A 45 9.21 14.80 -2.96
C CYS A 45 9.19 16.31 -3.25
N GLY A 46 8.13 16.84 -3.87
CA GLY A 46 8.02 18.25 -4.25
C GLY A 46 8.86 18.66 -5.47
N GLU A 47 9.67 17.75 -6.04
CA GLU A 47 10.43 18.02 -7.26
C GLU A 47 9.50 18.34 -8.44
N ARG A 48 9.93 19.30 -9.27
CA ARG A 48 9.28 19.66 -10.52
C ARG A 48 9.96 18.97 -11.70
N GLY A 49 9.31 18.95 -12.85
CA GLY A 49 9.87 18.40 -14.08
C GLY A 49 8.86 17.53 -14.81
N ARG A 50 9.32 16.41 -15.37
CA ARG A 50 8.42 15.43 -15.98
C ARG A 50 7.65 14.69 -14.89
N LEU A 51 6.35 14.94 -14.84
CA LEU A 51 5.43 14.36 -13.88
C LEU A 51 4.40 13.49 -14.61
N GLU A 52 4.03 12.38 -13.99
CA GLU A 52 3.00 11.47 -14.48
C GLU A 52 1.74 11.64 -13.62
N PRO A 53 0.57 11.90 -14.22
CA PRO A 53 -0.69 11.98 -13.50
C PRO A 53 -1.00 10.67 -12.78
N LEU A 54 -1.43 10.77 -11.53
CA LEU A 54 -1.86 9.60 -10.73
C LEU A 54 -3.37 9.36 -10.81
N GLY A 55 -4.09 10.16 -11.62
CA GLY A 55 -5.54 10.32 -11.57
C GLY A 55 -5.93 11.47 -10.64
N GLY A 56 -7.23 11.61 -10.32
CA GLY A 56 -7.71 12.70 -9.48
C GLY A 56 -9.19 13.04 -9.72
N THR A 57 -9.62 14.15 -9.14
CA THR A 57 -10.95 14.74 -9.35
C THR A 57 -10.79 16.21 -9.76
N LEU A 58 -11.86 16.85 -10.24
CA LEU A 58 -11.82 18.25 -10.69
C LEU A 58 -11.22 19.16 -9.60
N GLY A 59 -10.04 19.74 -9.89
CA GLY A 59 -9.31 20.63 -8.99
C GLY A 59 -8.23 19.96 -8.12
N TRP A 60 -8.14 18.63 -8.12
CA TRP A 60 -7.08 17.87 -7.46
C TRP A 60 -6.46 16.87 -8.45
N GLU A 61 -5.28 17.23 -8.95
CA GLU A 61 -4.60 16.53 -10.05
C GLU A 61 -3.22 16.05 -9.60
N PRO A 62 -3.14 15.14 -8.61
CA PRO A 62 -1.86 14.69 -8.07
C PRO A 62 -1.00 14.03 -9.15
N ALA A 63 0.30 14.33 -9.12
CA ALA A 63 1.27 13.77 -10.04
C ALA A 63 2.52 13.26 -9.33
N GLY A 64 3.13 12.20 -9.87
CA GLY A 64 4.38 11.62 -9.38
C GLY A 64 5.55 11.92 -10.31
N CYS A 65 6.76 12.12 -9.79
CA CYS A 65 7.97 12.14 -10.63
C CYS A 65 8.40 10.72 -11.02
N SER A 66 9.28 10.63 -12.04
CA SER A 66 9.84 9.38 -12.56
C SER A 66 10.59 8.53 -11.53
N ARG A 67 10.97 9.10 -10.38
CA ARG A 67 11.56 8.38 -9.26
C ARG A 67 10.50 7.87 -8.28
N CYS A 68 9.65 8.76 -7.77
CA CYS A 68 8.71 8.40 -6.70
C CYS A 68 7.53 7.55 -7.21
N GLY A 69 7.01 7.82 -8.41
CA GLY A 69 5.89 7.09 -9.00
C GLY A 69 6.14 5.58 -9.09
N PRO A 70 7.22 5.14 -9.77
CA PRO A 70 7.54 3.71 -9.87
C PRO A 70 7.78 3.02 -8.53
N LEU A 71 8.40 3.70 -7.55
CA LEU A 71 8.63 3.14 -6.21
C LEU A 71 7.31 2.92 -5.46
N ARG A 72 6.38 3.88 -5.54
CA ARG A 72 5.05 3.77 -4.93
C ARG A 72 4.20 2.70 -5.61
N LEU A 73 4.27 2.62 -6.94
CA LEU A 73 3.63 1.58 -7.73
C LEU A 73 4.15 0.18 -7.34
N TRP A 74 5.46 0.02 -7.22
CA TRP A 74 6.07 -1.23 -6.78
C TRP A 74 5.63 -1.61 -5.37
N TYR A 75 5.64 -0.66 -4.44
CA TYR A 75 5.15 -0.84 -3.07
C TYR A 75 3.69 -1.32 -3.02
N VAL A 76 2.78 -0.64 -3.72
CA VAL A 76 1.35 -1.03 -3.78
C VAL A 76 1.18 -2.43 -4.36
N ARG A 77 1.90 -2.76 -5.46
CA ARG A 77 1.83 -4.09 -6.08
C ARG A 77 2.38 -5.18 -5.16
N ALA A 78 3.48 -4.92 -4.45
CA ALA A 78 4.03 -5.87 -3.49
C ALA A 78 3.05 -6.13 -2.33
N TYR A 79 2.42 -5.08 -1.81
CA TYR A 79 1.36 -5.21 -0.81
C TYR A 79 0.21 -6.07 -1.31
N LEU A 80 -0.33 -5.80 -2.51
CA LEU A 80 -1.46 -6.55 -3.05
C LEU A 80 -1.15 -8.03 -3.29
N LYS A 81 0.08 -8.34 -3.74
CA LYS A 81 0.55 -9.73 -3.86
C LYS A 81 0.56 -10.42 -2.50
N TRP A 82 1.11 -9.73 -1.48
CA TRP A 82 1.13 -10.25 -0.13
C TRP A 82 -0.28 -10.42 0.46
N ALA A 83 -1.17 -9.45 0.26
CA ALA A 83 -2.55 -9.49 0.70
C ALA A 83 -3.32 -10.65 0.06
N ARG A 84 -3.16 -10.83 -1.26
CA ARG A 84 -3.75 -11.97 -1.98
C ARG A 84 -3.30 -13.30 -1.40
N HIS A 85 -1.99 -13.46 -1.14
CA HIS A 85 -1.47 -14.65 -0.49
C HIS A 85 -2.07 -14.86 0.90
N ALA A 86 -2.10 -13.82 1.74
CA ALA A 86 -2.62 -13.89 3.10
C ALA A 86 -4.09 -14.28 3.17
N VAL A 87 -4.90 -13.91 2.17
CA VAL A 87 -6.31 -14.29 2.06
C VAL A 87 -6.49 -15.74 1.58
N GLN A 88 -5.64 -16.21 0.67
CA GLN A 88 -5.77 -17.52 0.03
C GLN A 88 -5.07 -18.65 0.80
N CYS A 89 -4.10 -18.34 1.65
CA CYS A 89 -3.31 -19.32 2.39
C CYS A 89 -3.92 -19.60 3.78
N THR A 90 -4.39 -20.82 4.00
CA THR A 90 -4.97 -21.26 5.28
C THR A 90 -3.99 -21.15 6.45
N ALA A 91 -2.71 -21.41 6.22
CA ALA A 91 -1.67 -21.26 7.26
C ALA A 91 -1.53 -19.80 7.73
N CYS A 92 -1.77 -18.84 6.83
CA CYS A 92 -1.68 -17.42 7.12
C CYS A 92 -2.93 -16.87 7.87
N ALA A 93 -3.95 -17.69 8.13
CA ALA A 93 -5.15 -17.29 8.88
C ALA A 93 -4.88 -17.04 10.37
N GLY A 94 -3.96 -17.80 10.98
CA GLY A 94 -3.64 -17.72 12.42
C GLY A 94 -2.15 -17.53 12.76
N ALA A 95 -1.26 -17.55 11.76
CA ALA A 95 0.18 -17.41 11.97
C ALA A 95 0.89 -16.82 10.76
N HIS A 96 2.16 -16.48 10.91
CA HIS A 96 3.04 -16.25 9.77
C HIS A 96 3.28 -17.58 9.04
N CYS A 97 3.20 -17.58 7.71
CA CYS A 97 3.46 -18.77 6.91
C CYS A 97 4.74 -18.60 6.08
N THR A 98 5.62 -19.62 6.05
CA THR A 98 6.93 -19.55 5.36
C THR A 98 6.79 -19.23 3.86
N ALA A 99 5.75 -19.75 3.21
CA ALA A 99 5.43 -19.39 1.82
C ALA A 99 5.08 -17.90 1.62
N GLY A 100 4.70 -17.21 2.70
CA GLY A 100 4.41 -15.78 2.75
C GLY A 100 5.65 -14.89 2.88
N GLU A 101 6.77 -15.43 3.38
CA GLU A 101 7.99 -14.67 3.68
C GLU A 101 8.54 -13.90 2.47
N PRO A 102 8.61 -14.47 1.24
CA PRO A 102 9.09 -13.73 0.09
C PRO A 102 8.22 -12.51 -0.25
N PHE A 103 6.90 -12.59 -0.05
CA PHE A 103 5.99 -11.47 -0.28
C PHE A 103 6.16 -10.37 0.78
N ALA A 104 6.27 -10.76 2.04
CA ALA A 104 6.56 -9.83 3.14
C ALA A 104 7.90 -9.12 2.94
N PHE A 105 8.92 -9.86 2.51
CA PHE A 105 10.24 -9.33 2.18
C PHE A 105 10.17 -8.31 1.03
N GLN A 106 9.57 -8.69 -0.11
CA GLN A 106 9.42 -7.80 -1.26
C GLN A 106 8.69 -6.50 -0.88
N HIS A 107 7.61 -6.62 -0.11
CA HIS A 107 6.85 -5.48 0.39
C HIS A 107 7.69 -4.56 1.28
N ARG A 108 8.47 -5.13 2.21
CA ARG A 108 9.37 -4.37 3.07
C ARG A 108 10.42 -3.58 2.28
N VAL A 109 11.10 -4.23 1.33
CA VAL A 109 12.10 -3.56 0.49
C VAL A 109 11.44 -2.44 -0.33
N ALA A 110 10.26 -2.67 -0.87
CA ALA A 110 9.52 -1.65 -1.60
C ALA A 110 9.13 -0.47 -0.72
N TYR A 111 8.65 -0.73 0.50
CA TYR A 111 8.31 0.31 1.48
C TYR A 111 9.51 1.20 1.80
N GLU A 112 10.67 0.59 2.11
CA GLU A 112 11.91 1.29 2.42
C GLU A 112 12.40 2.14 1.24
N GLY A 113 12.28 1.60 0.01
CA GLY A 113 12.60 2.32 -1.22
C GLY A 113 11.81 3.63 -1.38
N THR A 114 10.61 3.72 -0.80
CA THR A 114 9.79 4.94 -0.87
C THR A 114 10.25 6.07 0.07
N GLY A 115 11.33 5.87 0.83
CA GLY A 115 11.85 6.84 1.81
C GLY A 115 11.01 6.98 3.08
N ARG A 116 9.96 6.15 3.23
CA ARG A 116 9.16 6.11 4.47
C ARG A 116 10.00 5.50 5.59
N ARG A 117 9.87 6.07 6.78
CA ARG A 117 10.47 5.52 8.00
C ARG A 117 9.47 4.60 8.71
N ARG A 118 10.00 3.63 9.46
CA ARG A 118 9.24 2.78 10.39
C ARG A 118 8.83 3.62 11.60
N PRO A 119 7.77 3.28 12.35
CA PRO A 119 6.91 2.07 12.25
C PRO A 119 5.67 2.24 11.37
N VAL A 120 5.06 1.12 10.96
CA VAL A 120 3.68 1.14 10.42
C VAL A 120 2.67 1.08 11.56
N ILE A 121 1.48 1.61 11.31
CA ILE A 121 0.38 1.58 12.28
C ILE A 121 -0.57 0.43 11.92
N CYS A 122 -0.72 -0.52 12.84
CA CYS A 122 -1.69 -1.61 12.72
C CYS A 122 -3.14 -1.11 12.88
N ALA A 123 -4.10 -1.93 12.48
CA ALA A 123 -5.53 -1.67 12.69
C ALA A 123 -5.89 -1.48 14.18
N CYS A 124 -5.14 -2.08 15.11
CA CYS A 124 -5.28 -1.87 16.56
C CYS A 124 -4.57 -0.59 17.06
N GLY A 125 -4.00 0.23 16.18
CA GLY A 125 -3.31 1.48 16.52
C GLY A 125 -1.86 1.32 16.99
N CYS A 126 -1.35 0.10 17.12
CA CYS A 126 0.03 -0.09 17.55
C CYS A 126 1.03 0.29 16.45
N ALA A 127 2.18 0.82 16.87
CA ALA A 127 3.34 1.01 16.02
C ALA A 127 4.14 -0.29 15.98
N VAL A 128 4.39 -0.83 14.80
CA VAL A 128 5.18 -2.06 14.61
C VAL A 128 6.07 -1.97 13.38
N GLY A 129 7.22 -2.66 13.44
CA GLY A 129 8.09 -2.83 12.30
C GLY A 129 7.51 -3.77 11.24
N LEU A 130 7.81 -3.51 9.97
CA LEU A 130 7.42 -4.39 8.84
C LEU A 130 8.13 -5.76 8.87
N GLU A 131 9.21 -5.87 9.63
CA GLU A 131 9.95 -7.09 9.93
C GLU A 131 9.26 -7.98 10.97
N SER A 132 8.22 -7.48 11.64
CA SER A 132 7.53 -8.26 12.67
C SER A 132 6.87 -9.49 12.04
N PRO A 133 7.15 -10.72 12.52
CA PRO A 133 6.52 -11.93 12.02
C PRO A 133 5.02 -11.96 12.33
N LEU A 134 4.58 -11.16 13.31
CA LEU A 134 3.17 -11.07 13.67
C LEU A 134 2.39 -10.19 12.70
N LEU A 135 3.05 -9.43 11.81
CA LEU A 135 2.39 -8.52 10.91
C LEU A 135 1.88 -9.23 9.66
N ARG A 136 0.65 -8.93 9.26
CA ARG A 136 0.09 -9.32 7.97
C ARG A 136 -0.68 -8.17 7.32
N PRO A 137 -0.80 -8.14 5.98
CA PRO A 137 -1.68 -7.23 5.30
C PRO A 137 -3.13 -7.47 5.71
N TYR A 138 -3.91 -6.40 5.78
CA TYR A 138 -5.31 -6.42 6.13
C TYR A 138 -6.10 -5.54 5.16
N THR A 139 -7.04 -6.15 4.45
CA THR A 139 -7.91 -5.44 3.51
C THR A 139 -9.30 -5.28 4.13
N ALA A 140 -9.50 -4.22 4.92
CA ALA A 140 -10.82 -3.79 5.41
C ALA A 140 -11.61 -3.04 4.33
N GLY A 141 -11.94 -3.74 3.25
CA GLY A 141 -12.62 -3.14 2.10
C GLY A 141 -11.65 -2.54 1.08
N ILE A 142 -12.12 -1.56 0.32
CA ILE A 142 -11.71 -1.40 -1.09
C ILE A 142 -10.43 -0.55 -1.28
N VAL A 143 -10.03 0.30 -0.32
CA VAL A 143 -8.97 1.30 -0.59
C VAL A 143 -8.12 1.69 0.62
N THR A 144 -7.58 0.73 1.39
CA THR A 144 -6.57 1.09 2.41
C THR A 144 -5.47 0.05 2.50
N LEU A 145 -4.22 0.49 2.61
CA LEU A 145 -3.09 -0.34 3.00
C LEU A 145 -3.05 -0.43 4.53
N ARG A 146 -3.72 -1.43 5.10
CA ARG A 146 -3.71 -1.66 6.55
C ARG A 146 -2.93 -2.92 6.89
N TYR A 147 -2.50 -2.97 8.14
CA TYR A 147 -1.85 -4.15 8.69
C TYR A 147 -2.63 -4.64 9.91
N SER A 148 -2.63 -5.95 10.13
CA SER A 148 -3.16 -6.56 11.34
C SER A 148 -2.15 -7.54 11.90
N HIS A 149 -2.37 -7.96 13.15
CA HIS A 149 -1.60 -9.06 13.70
C HIS A 149 -2.22 -10.40 13.31
N THR A 150 -1.37 -11.42 13.16
CA THR A 150 -1.78 -12.83 13.04
C THR A 150 -2.27 -13.43 14.37
N GLY A 151 -2.09 -12.72 15.50
CA GLY A 151 -2.55 -13.12 16.83
C GLY A 151 -2.92 -11.93 17.72
N ALA A 152 -3.07 -12.16 19.03
CA ALA A 152 -3.39 -11.11 19.99
C ALA A 152 -2.34 -9.98 19.95
N CYS A 153 -2.81 -8.74 19.84
CA CYS A 153 -1.92 -7.59 19.94
C CYS A 153 -1.35 -7.52 21.36
N ARG A 154 -0.02 -7.60 21.49
CA ARG A 154 0.68 -7.45 22.78
C ARG A 154 0.96 -5.99 23.16
N ALA A 155 0.47 -5.02 22.39
CA ALA A 155 0.58 -3.64 22.82
C ALA A 155 -0.22 -3.50 24.13
N PRO A 156 0.35 -2.86 25.17
CA PRO A 156 -0.44 -2.58 26.37
C PRO A 156 -1.71 -1.86 25.94
N GLU A 157 -2.85 -2.27 26.49
CA GLU A 157 -4.14 -1.63 26.23
C GLU A 157 -3.93 -0.13 26.32
N ARG A 158 -4.04 0.57 25.18
CA ARG A 158 -3.94 2.02 25.21
C ARG A 158 -5.22 2.50 25.87
N GLY A 159 -5.10 2.94 27.12
CA GLY A 159 -6.06 3.86 27.69
C GLY A 159 -6.08 5.10 26.82
N TRP A 160 -7.00 5.13 25.85
CA TRP A 160 -7.33 6.35 25.13
C TRP A 160 -8.00 7.28 26.14
N ARG A 161 -7.25 8.26 26.64
CA ARG A 161 -7.80 9.50 27.19
C ARG A 161 -7.69 10.57 26.12
#